data_AF-I4GR38-F1
#
_entry.id   AF-I4GR38-F1
#
_cell.length_a   1.000
_cell.length_b   1.000
_cell.length_c   1.000
_cell.angle_alpha   90.00
_cell.angle_beta   90.00
_cell.angle_gamma   90.00
#
_symmetry.space_group_name_H-M   'P 1'
#
loop_
_entity.id
_entity.type
_entity.pdbx_description
1 polymer ?
#
loop_
_entity_poly.entity_id
_entity_poly.type
_entity_poly.pdbx_seq_one_letter_code
_entity_poly.pdbx_strand_id
1 'polypeptide(L)'
;MITSNGDKVSNPKHFKKHYRRLRKAQKNLSRKQKGSKNREKARIKVARIHAQITDSRKDHLHKLTTQLVRENQTIVVENLALNARIIDHVRTSKQ
;
A
#
# COMPACT_ATOMS: atom_id res chain seq x y z
N MET A 1 3.51 -7.42 8.91
CA MET A 1 2.79 -8.63 8.52
C MET A 1 3.56 -9.25 7.37
N ILE A 2 3.85 -10.54 7.48
CA ILE A 2 4.43 -11.33 6.40
C ILE A 2 3.25 -12.05 5.75
N THR A 3 3.13 -11.94 4.44
CA THR A 3 2.21 -12.78 3.65
C THR A 3 2.89 -14.12 3.37
N SER A 4 2.06 -15.16 3.19
CA SER A 4 2.45 -16.57 3.02
C SER A 4 3.35 -16.86 1.80
N ASN A 5 3.65 -15.87 0.97
CA ASN A 5 4.46 -16.00 -0.26
C ASN A 5 5.91 -15.50 -0.09
N GLY A 6 6.38 -15.21 1.14
CA GLY A 6 7.75 -14.75 1.38
C GLY A 6 7.98 -13.26 1.03
N ASP A 7 7.03 -12.61 0.38
CA ASP A 7 7.03 -11.17 0.20
C ASP A 7 6.85 -10.48 1.55
N LYS A 8 7.97 -10.00 2.08
CA LYS A 8 7.94 -8.93 3.06
C LYS A 8 7.34 -7.72 2.35
N VAL A 9 6.02 -7.53 2.51
CA VAL A 9 5.42 -6.19 2.42
C VAL A 9 6.09 -5.39 3.52
N SER A 10 7.26 -4.84 3.19
CA SER A 10 8.05 -4.01 4.06
C SER A 10 7.08 -2.92 4.49
N ASN A 11 6.68 -2.92 5.76
CA ASN A 11 5.97 -1.79 6.34
C ASN A 11 6.83 -0.57 5.99
N PRO A 12 6.42 0.29 5.05
CA PRO A 12 7.35 1.22 4.45
C PRO A 12 7.95 2.04 5.58
N LYS A 13 9.27 1.90 5.83
CA LYS A 13 9.96 2.62 6.92
C LYS A 13 9.67 4.14 6.84
N HIS A 14 9.27 4.59 5.65
CA HIS A 14 8.70 5.89 5.33
C HIS A 14 7.54 6.32 6.23
N PHE A 15 6.57 5.45 6.58
CA PHE A 15 5.45 5.84 7.44
C PHE A 15 5.90 6.29 8.83
N LYS A 16 6.86 5.59 9.45
CA LYS A 16 7.45 6.01 10.73
C LYS A 16 8.07 7.40 10.64
N LYS A 17 8.76 7.71 9.53
CA LYS A 17 9.33 9.05 9.28
C LYS A 17 8.24 10.11 9.14
N HIS A 18 7.15 9.83 8.43
CA HIS A 18 6.02 10.75 8.30
C HIS A 18 5.31 11.00 9.65
N TYR A 19 5.03 9.97 10.44
CA TYR A 19 4.45 10.14 11.78
C TYR A 19 5.38 10.90 12.72
N ARG A 20 6.70 10.69 12.65
CA ARG A 20 7.67 11.49 13.43
C ARG A 20 7.61 12.96 13.06
N ARG A 21 7.52 13.28 11.77
CA ARG A 21 7.36 14.66 11.27
C ARG A 21 6.03 15.26 11.74
N LEU A 22 4.95 14.49 11.67
CA LEU A 22 3.63 14.90 12.13
C LEU A 22 3.64 15.22 13.63
N ARG A 23 4.19 14.34 14.47
CA ARG A 23 4.31 14.55 15.91
C ARG A 23 5.08 15.84 16.26
N LYS A 24 6.19 16.11 15.56
CA LYS A 24 6.94 17.35 15.73
C LYS A 24 6.13 18.58 15.31
N ALA A 25 5.41 18.50 14.18
CA ALA A 25 4.58 19.60 13.70
C ALA A 25 3.41 19.90 14.65
N GLN A 26 2.74 18.85 15.17
CA GLN A 26 1.69 18.95 16.18
C GLN A 26 2.20 19.58 17.48
N LYS A 27 3.36 19.14 18.00
CA LYS A 27 4.00 19.75 19.18
C LYS A 27 4.38 21.22 18.97
N ASN A 28 4.82 21.56 17.75
CA ASN A 28 5.10 22.95 17.42
C ASN A 28 3.81 23.79 17.35
N LEU A 29 2.73 23.24 16.78
CA LEU A 29 1.43 23.91 16.70
C LEU A 29 0.84 24.17 18.10
N SER A 30 0.90 23.18 19.01
CA SER A 30 0.34 23.30 20.35
C SER A 30 1.00 24.38 21.20
N ARG A 31 2.29 24.66 20.94
CA ARG A 31 3.07 25.71 21.61
C ARG A 31 2.81 27.11 21.05
N LYS A 32 2.07 27.27 19.95
CA LYS A 32 1.79 28.59 19.36
C LYS A 32 0.52 29.19 19.96
N GLN A 33 0.57 30.50 20.20
CA GLN A 33 -0.56 31.28 20.70
C GLN A 33 -1.78 31.14 19.77
N LYS A 34 -2.95 30.84 20.36
CA LYS A 34 -4.23 30.78 19.65
C LYS A 34 -4.51 32.12 18.94
N GLY A 35 -5.06 32.05 17.73
CA GLY A 35 -5.34 33.24 16.90
C GLY A 35 -4.13 33.89 16.21
N SER A 36 -2.89 33.56 16.58
CA SER A 36 -1.72 34.17 15.94
C SER A 36 -1.52 33.71 14.49
N LYS A 37 -1.05 34.62 13.62
CA LYS A 37 -0.66 34.30 12.22
C LYS A 37 0.35 33.16 12.14
N ASN A 38 1.24 33.03 13.13
CA ASN A 38 2.22 31.95 13.21
C ASN A 38 1.60 30.58 13.54
N ARG A 39 0.52 30.56 14.35
CA ARG A 39 -0.24 29.34 14.58
C ARG A 39 -0.94 28.87 13.31
N GLU A 40 -1.47 29.81 12.52
CA GLU A 40 -2.11 29.47 11.25
C GLU A 40 -1.12 28.83 10.26
N LYS A 41 0.08 29.41 10.11
CA LYS A 41 1.17 28.80 9.32
C LYS A 41 1.51 27.38 9.80
N ALA A 42 1.55 27.16 11.12
CA ALA A 42 1.81 25.84 11.70
C ALA A 42 0.66 24.84 11.44
N ARG A 43 -0.60 25.31 11.46
CA ARG A 43 -1.79 24.49 11.16
C ARG A 43 -1.77 24.00 9.73
N ILE A 44 -1.45 24.88 8.77
CA ILE A 44 -1.30 24.52 7.35
C ILE A 44 -0.18 23.47 7.19
N LYS A 45 0.94 23.62 7.90
CA LYS A 45 2.03 22.63 7.87
C LYS A 45 1.59 21.26 8.35
N VAL A 46 0.80 21.19 9.43
CA VAL A 46 0.21 19.94 9.92
C VAL A 46 -0.71 19.32 8.87
N ALA A 47 -1.61 20.11 8.28
CA ALA A 47 -2.53 19.65 7.24
C ALA A 47 -1.81 19.06 6.02
N ARG A 48 -0.75 19.72 5.54
CA ARG A 48 0.09 19.20 4.44
C ARG A 48 0.72 17.84 4.74
N ILE A 49 1.16 17.63 5.99
CA ILE A 49 1.73 16.34 6.39
C ILE A 49 0.64 15.25 6.43
N HIS A 50 -0.57 15.58 6.87
CA HIS A 50 -1.71 14.65 6.83
C HIS A 50 -2.08 14.25 5.39
N ALA A 51 -2.11 15.21 4.46
CA ALA A 51 -2.35 14.93 3.05
C ALA A 51 -1.31 13.94 2.50
N GLN A 52 -0.01 14.21 2.70
CA GLN A 52 1.07 13.33 2.27
C GLN A 52 0.95 11.89 2.82
N ILE A 53 0.59 11.74 4.11
CA ILE A 53 0.39 10.42 4.71
C ILE A 53 -0.79 9.70 4.05
N THR A 54 -1.87 10.42 3.80
CA THR A 54 -3.09 9.86 3.20
C THR A 54 -2.83 9.40 1.77
N ASP A 55 -2.17 10.23 0.97
CA ASP A 55 -1.79 9.89 -0.41
C ASP A 55 -0.85 8.67 -0.44
N SER A 56 0.14 8.62 0.46
CA SER A 56 1.07 7.49 0.54
C SER A 56 0.36 6.19 0.94
N ARG A 57 -0.64 6.27 1.82
CA ARG A 57 -1.46 5.10 2.19
C ARG A 57 -2.31 4.64 1.02
N LYS A 58 -2.93 5.57 0.29
CA LYS A 58 -3.77 5.26 -0.87
C LYS A 58 -2.96 4.61 -1.98
N ASP A 59 -1.78 5.13 -2.31
CA ASP A 59 -0.85 4.54 -3.28
C ASP A 59 -0.44 3.12 -2.87
N HIS A 60 -0.09 2.91 -1.60
CA HIS A 60 0.26 1.59 -1.09
C HIS A 60 -0.89 0.58 -1.23
N LEU A 61 -2.12 0.98 -0.86
CA LEU A 61 -3.31 0.14 -1.02
C LEU A 61 -3.57 -0.20 -2.49
N HIS A 62 -3.51 0.79 -3.39
CA HIS A 62 -3.70 0.53 -4.82
C HIS A 62 -2.67 -0.46 -5.38
N LYS A 63 -1.39 -0.33 -4.98
CA LYS A 63 -0.33 -1.27 -5.39
C LYS A 63 -0.59 -2.68 -4.88
N LEU A 64 -0.95 -2.83 -3.61
CA LEU A 64 -1.28 -4.14 -3.03
C LEU A 64 -2.48 -4.79 -3.72
N THR A 65 -3.58 -4.04 -3.91
CA THR A 65 -4.76 -4.57 -4.60
C THR A 65 -4.44 -4.95 -6.04
N THR A 66 -3.66 -4.13 -6.75
CA THR A 66 -3.25 -4.43 -8.13
C THR A 66 -2.38 -5.68 -8.20
N GLN A 67 -1.43 -5.83 -7.28
CA GLN A 67 -0.58 -7.02 -7.20
C GLN A 67 -1.42 -8.28 -6.96
N LEU A 68 -2.30 -8.25 -5.97
CA LEU A 68 -3.16 -9.38 -5.63
C LEU A 68 -4.07 -9.79 -6.79
N VAL A 69 -4.68 -8.83 -7.49
CA VAL A 69 -5.54 -9.13 -8.66
C VAL A 69 -4.72 -9.78 -9.77
N ARG A 70 -3.52 -9.27 -10.07
CA ARG A 70 -2.65 -9.84 -11.10
C ARG A 70 -2.20 -11.25 -10.76
N GLU A 71 -1.75 -11.49 -9.53
CA GLU A 71 -1.33 -12.83 -9.08
C GLU A 71 -2.48 -13.84 -9.22
N ASN A 72 -3.69 -13.49 -8.79
CA ASN A 72 -4.85 -14.36 -8.95
C ASN A 72 -5.22 -14.60 -10.42
N GLN A 73 -5.14 -13.58 -11.28
CA GLN A 73 -5.38 -13.75 -12.72
C GLN A 73 -4.37 -14.70 -13.37
N THR A 74 -3.08 -14.56 -13.04
CA THR A 74 -2.02 -15.45 -13.55
C THR A 74 -2.27 -16.89 -13.13
N ILE A 75 -2.57 -17.14 -11.85
CA ILE A 75 -2.84 -18.49 -11.33
C ILE A 75 -4.04 -19.15 -12.04
N VAL A 76 -5.12 -18.39 -12.29
CA VAL A 76 -6.30 -18.91 -13.00
C VAL A 76 -5.95 -19.29 -14.44
N VAL A 77 -5.19 -18.46 -15.16
CA VAL A 77 -4.77 -18.75 -16.53
C VAL A 77 -3.87 -19.98 -16.59
N GLU A 78 -2.93 -20.13 -15.66
CA GLU A 78 -2.07 -21.30 -15.55
C GLU A 78 -2.88 -22.58 -15.31
N ASN A 79 -3.84 -22.55 -14.38
CA ASN A 79 -4.70 -23.69 -14.09
C ASN A 79 -5.54 -24.10 -15.31
N LEU A 80 -6.09 -23.13 -16.04
CA LEU A 80 -6.83 -23.40 -17.29
C LEU A 80 -5.95 -24.07 -18.35
N ALA A 81 -4.72 -23.58 -18.54
CA ALA A 81 -3.78 -24.15 -19.49
C ALA A 81 -3.34 -25.57 -19.12
N LEU A 82 -3.12 -25.85 -17.83
CA LEU A 82 -2.79 -27.20 -17.34
C LEU A 82 -3.95 -28.17 -17.57
N ASN A 83 -5.18 -27.75 -17.26
CA ASN A 83 -6.37 -28.59 -17.49
C ASN A 83 -6.55 -28.91 -18.98
N ALA A 84 -6.37 -27.93 -19.88
CA ALA A 84 -6.42 -28.15 -21.32
C ALA A 84 -5.38 -29.19 -21.78
N ARG A 85 -4.12 -29.06 -21.31
CA ARG A 85 -3.03 -30.01 -21.63
C ARG A 85 -3.32 -31.43 -21.13
N ILE A 86 -3.88 -31.58 -19.93
CA ILE A 86 -4.24 -32.89 -19.38
C ILE A 86 -5.34 -33.54 -20.23
N ILE A 87 -6.36 -32.77 -20.62
CA ILE A 87 -7.44 -33.28 -21.47
C ILE A 87 -6.89 -33.76 -22.82
N ASP A 88 -6.01 -32.99 -23.45
CA ASP A 88 -5.39 -33.39 -24.72
C ASP A 88 -4.53 -34.66 -24.56
N HIS A 89 -3.72 -34.75 -23.50
CA HIS A 89 -2.90 -35.92 -23.23
C HIS A 89 -3.74 -37.20 -23.03
N VAL A 90 -4.85 -37.10 -22.28
CA VAL A 90 -5.79 -38.23 -22.06
C VAL A 90 -6.51 -38.63 -23.35
N ARG A 91 -6.76 -37.69 -24.27
CA ARG A 91 -7.32 -38.02 -25.60
C ARG A 91 -6.29 -38.75 -26.47
N THR A 92 -5.04 -38.31 -26.46
CA THR A 92 -3.97 -38.94 -27.26
C THR A 92 -3.59 -40.34 -26.77
N SER A 93 -3.82 -40.68 -25.50
CA SER A 93 -3.51 -42.01 -24.94
C SER A 93 -4.65 -43.02 -25.06
N LYS A 94 -5.83 -42.61 -25.55
CA LYS A 94 -6.99 -43.48 -25.84
C LYS A 94 -7.17 -43.79 -27.33
N GLN A 95 -6.25 -43.34 -28.19
CA GLN A 95 -6.08 -43.81 -29.57
C GLN A 95 -4.91 -44.79 -29.61
#